data_AF-A0A6P0XVH7-F1
#
_entry.id   AF-A0A6P0XVH7-F1
#
_cell.length_a   1.000
_cell.length_b   1.000
_cell.length_c   1.000
_cell.angle_alpha   90.00
_cell.angle_beta   90.00
_cell.angle_gamma   90.00
#
_symmetry.space_group_name_H-M   'P 1'
#
loop_
_entity.id
_entity.type
_entity.pdbx_description
1 polymer ?
#
loop_
_entity_poly.entity_id
_entity_poly.type
_entity_poly.pdbx_seq_one_letter_code
_entity_poly.pdbx_strand_id
1 'polypeptide(L)'
;MKSIKTKLKLNNQQKTILAKHAGVARHAYNWGLATCIKEYESTKKRPNAITLHKRLVAEVKSINPWYYEVSKCAPQQALRDLERAFKNFLTIPSRGFPV
;
A
#
# COMPACT_ATOMS: atom_id res chain seq x y z
N MET A 1 15.17 10.89 24.73
CA MET A 1 13.80 10.95 24.15
C MET A 1 12.86 10.23 25.12
N LYS A 2 11.90 10.91 25.75
CA LYS A 2 10.92 10.24 26.62
C LYS A 2 9.82 9.65 25.75
N SER A 3 9.60 8.34 25.82
CA SER A 3 8.49 7.67 25.14
C SER A 3 7.23 7.82 26.00
N ILE A 4 6.17 8.40 25.45
CA ILE A 4 4.87 8.51 26.12
C ILE A 4 3.93 7.50 25.46
N LYS A 5 3.37 6.58 26.27
CA LYS A 5 2.43 5.57 25.80
C LYS A 5 1.02 6.17 25.75
N THR A 6 0.57 6.56 24.56
CA THR A 6 -0.76 7.15 24.34
C THR A 6 -1.67 6.19 23.58
N LYS A 7 -2.93 6.07 24.00
CA LYS A 7 -3.98 5.28 23.32
C LYS A 7 -5.13 6.18 22.90
N LEU A 8 -5.60 6.04 21.65
CA LEU A 8 -6.80 6.71 21.18
C LEU A 8 -8.06 6.05 21.79
N LYS A 9 -8.93 6.85 22.40
CA LYS A 9 -10.28 6.43 22.82
C LYS A 9 -11.27 6.76 21.71
N LEU A 10 -11.53 5.77 20.86
CA LEU A 10 -12.38 5.94 19.67
C LEU A 10 -13.82 5.54 19.96
N ASN A 11 -14.78 6.29 19.41
CA ASN A 11 -16.18 5.85 19.33
C ASN A 11 -16.38 4.82 18.19
N ASN A 12 -17.59 4.28 18.07
CA ASN A 12 -17.88 3.25 17.08
C ASN A 12 -17.71 3.73 15.64
N GLN A 13 -18.10 4.97 15.32
CA GLN A 13 -17.94 5.54 13.98
C GLN A 13 -16.45 5.69 13.60
N GLN A 14 -15.64 6.21 14.51
CA GLN A 14 -14.20 6.37 14.30
C GLN A 14 -13.51 5.02 14.12
N LYS A 15 -13.81 4.01 14.95
CA LYS A 15 -13.27 2.64 14.80
C LYS A 15 -13.56 2.08 13.41
N THR A 16 -14.81 2.23 12.95
CA THR A 16 -15.23 1.78 11.62
C THR A 16 -14.46 2.49 10.52
N ILE A 17 -14.32 3.82 10.59
CA ILE A 17 -13.58 4.60 9.58
C ILE A 17 -12.09 4.19 9.57
N LEU A 18 -11.46 4.01 10.73
CA LEU A 18 -10.07 3.57 10.80
C LEU A 18 -9.90 2.15 10.21
N ALA A 19 -10.81 1.23 10.51
CA ALA A 19 -10.78 -0.13 9.97
C ALA A 19 -10.92 -0.12 8.44
N LYS A 20 -11.81 0.71 7.88
CA LYS A 20 -11.94 0.89 6.43
C LYS A 20 -10.65 1.42 5.81
N HIS A 21 -10.03 2.45 6.41
CA HIS A 21 -8.76 2.99 5.91
C HIS A 21 -7.65 1.94 5.93
N ALA A 22 -7.52 1.18 7.02
CA ALA A 22 -6.55 0.11 7.14
C ALA A 22 -6.81 -1.02 6.11
N GLY A 23 -8.08 -1.39 5.91
CA GLY A 23 -8.48 -2.38 4.91
C GLY A 23 -8.10 -1.95 3.48
N VAL A 24 -8.39 -0.70 3.11
CA VAL A 24 -8.04 -0.15 1.80
C VAL A 24 -6.53 -0.07 1.59
N ALA A 25 -5.79 0.39 2.59
CA ALA A 25 -4.33 0.44 2.54
C ALA A 25 -3.74 -0.96 2.36
N ARG A 26 -4.21 -1.96 3.14
CA ARG A 26 -3.76 -3.35 3.04
C ARG A 26 -4.04 -3.94 1.64
N HIS A 27 -5.26 -3.74 1.12
CA HIS A 27 -5.61 -4.24 -0.19
C HIS A 27 -4.75 -3.60 -1.30
N ALA A 28 -4.56 -2.28 -1.26
CA ALA A 28 -3.70 -1.56 -2.20
C ALA A 28 -2.24 -2.02 -2.16
N TYR A 29 -1.69 -2.27 -0.97
CA TYR A 29 -0.33 -2.80 -0.80
C TYR A 29 -0.21 -4.19 -1.44
N ASN A 30 -1.13 -5.11 -1.12
CA ASN A 30 -1.10 -6.47 -1.63
C ASN A 30 -1.27 -6.52 -3.16
N TRP A 31 -2.21 -5.76 -3.70
CA TRP A 31 -2.38 -5.62 -5.15
C TRP A 31 -1.12 -5.06 -5.81
N GLY A 32 -0.52 -4.02 -5.22
CA GLY A 32 0.71 -3.41 -5.73
C GLY A 32 1.88 -4.39 -5.71
N LEU A 33 2.03 -5.17 -4.64
CA LEU A 33 3.07 -6.19 -4.50
C LEU A 33 2.93 -7.28 -5.57
N ALA A 34 1.72 -7.85 -5.72
CA ALA A 34 1.44 -8.88 -6.73
C ALA A 34 1.72 -8.37 -8.15
N THR A 35 1.33 -7.12 -8.44
CA THR A 35 1.60 -6.46 -9.72
C THR A 35 3.10 -6.30 -9.97
N CYS A 36 3.85 -5.88 -8.95
CA CYS A 36 5.30 -5.72 -9.04
C CYS A 36 6.00 -7.05 -9.32
N ILE A 37 5.60 -8.13 -8.63
CA ILE A 37 6.19 -9.47 -8.83
C ILE A 37 5.94 -9.96 -10.25
N LYS A 38 4.69 -9.93 -10.70
CA LYS A 38 4.30 -10.35 -12.06
C LYS A 38 5.05 -9.59 -13.17
N GLU A 39 5.19 -8.27 -13.03
CA GLU A 39 5.92 -7.48 -14.03
C GLU A 39 7.42 -7.71 -13.97
N TYR A 40 7.97 -7.93 -12.77
CA TYR A 40 9.38 -8.20 -12.64
C TYR A 40 9.75 -9.56 -13.23
N GLU A 41 8.93 -10.59 -13.05
CA GLU A 41 9.14 -11.91 -13.65
C GLU A 41 9.29 -11.82 -15.18
N SER A 42 8.42 -11.04 -15.82
CA SER A 42 8.36 -10.90 -17.28
C SER A 42 9.35 -9.88 -17.86
N THR A 43 9.54 -8.73 -17.22
CA THR A 43 10.30 -7.60 -17.79
C THR A 43 11.62 -7.30 -17.07
N LYS A 44 11.87 -7.93 -15.93
CA LYS A 44 12.94 -7.59 -14.97
C LYS A 44 12.89 -6.14 -14.48
N LYS A 45 11.75 -5.48 -14.63
CA LYS A 45 11.48 -4.11 -14.16
C LYS A 45 10.24 -4.09 -13.28
N ARG A 46 10.21 -3.14 -12.34
CA ARG A 46 9.11 -2.92 -11.40
C ARG A 46 8.50 -1.53 -11.62
N PRO A 47 7.17 -1.38 -11.59
CA PRO A 47 6.53 -0.07 -11.62
C PRO A 47 6.78 0.69 -10.31
N ASN A 48 7.02 1.99 -10.41
CA ASN A 48 7.15 2.86 -9.24
C ASN A 48 5.80 3.13 -8.57
N ALA A 49 5.81 3.76 -7.39
CA ALA A 49 4.58 4.02 -6.63
C ALA A 49 3.56 4.90 -7.40
N ILE A 50 4.03 5.83 -8.24
CA ILE A 50 3.16 6.73 -9.03
C ILE A 50 2.44 5.93 -10.12
N THR A 51 3.18 5.10 -10.86
CA THR A 51 2.62 4.23 -11.91
C THR A 51 1.60 3.26 -11.32
N LEU A 52 1.94 2.61 -10.20
CA LEU A 52 1.01 1.73 -9.48
C LEU A 52 -0.26 2.48 -9.05
N HIS A 53 -0.14 3.71 -8.56
CA HIS A 53 -1.30 4.46 -8.10
C HIS A 53 -2.26 4.81 -9.26
N LYS A 54 -1.72 5.24 -10.41
CA LYS A 54 -2.53 5.50 -11.61
C LYS A 54 -3.29 4.26 -12.05
N ARG A 55 -2.61 3.10 -12.08
CA ARG A 55 -3.21 1.82 -12.46
C ARG A 55 -4.24 1.33 -11.44
N LEU A 56 -3.94 1.42 -10.15
CA LEU A 56 -4.89 1.09 -9.09
C LEU A 56 -6.19 1.89 -9.25
N VAL A 57 -6.11 3.17 -9.59
CA VAL A 57 -7.29 4.01 -9.81
C VAL A 57 -8.11 3.53 -11.02
N ALA A 58 -7.45 3.14 -12.10
CA ALA A 58 -8.12 2.66 -13.32
C ALA A 58 -8.71 1.25 -13.17
N GLU A 59 -7.93 0.31 -12.62
CA GLU A 59 -8.20 -1.13 -12.65
C GLU A 59 -8.93 -1.62 -11.38
N VAL A 60 -8.64 -1.04 -10.22
CA VAL A 60 -9.11 -1.56 -8.92
C VAL A 60 -10.17 -0.66 -8.30
N LYS A 61 -9.91 0.65 -8.25
CA LYS A 61 -10.78 1.60 -7.55
C LYS A 61 -12.16 1.68 -8.18
N SER A 62 -12.23 1.67 -9.51
CA SER A 62 -13.48 1.75 -10.29
C SER A 62 -14.44 0.58 -10.01
N ILE A 63 -13.91 -0.62 -9.80
CA ILE A 63 -14.70 -1.85 -9.56
C ILE A 63 -14.90 -2.16 -8.07
N ASN A 64 -14.29 -1.40 -7.16
CA ASN A 64 -14.38 -1.59 -5.71
C ASN A 64 -14.94 -0.33 -5.04
N PRO A 65 -16.28 -0.18 -4.93
CA PRO A 65 -16.91 1.04 -4.39
C PRO A 65 -16.42 1.46 -3.01
N TRP A 66 -16.02 0.52 -2.17
CA TRP A 66 -15.50 0.78 -0.82
C TRP A 66 -14.18 1.58 -0.80
N TYR A 67 -13.46 1.71 -1.93
CA TYR A 67 -12.34 2.65 -2.05
C TYR A 67 -12.76 4.12 -1.97
N TYR A 68 -14.02 4.44 -2.27
CA TYR A 68 -14.54 5.80 -2.20
C TYR A 68 -14.98 6.19 -0.78
N GLU A 69 -15.06 5.21 0.13
CA GLU A 69 -15.44 5.45 1.53
C GLU A 69 -14.27 5.97 2.40
N VAL A 70 -13.07 6.06 1.82
CA VAL A 70 -11.85 6.49 2.50
C VAL A 70 -11.09 7.53 1.68
N SER A 71 -10.16 8.22 2.32
CA SER A 71 -9.29 9.17 1.62
C SER A 71 -8.44 8.48 0.55
N LYS A 72 -8.24 9.16 -0.59
CA LYS A 72 -7.29 8.75 -1.65
C LYS A 72 -5.88 8.49 -1.11
N CYS A 73 -5.53 9.12 0.02
CA CYS A 73 -4.21 9.01 0.63
C CYS A 73 -3.97 7.62 1.23
N ALA A 74 -5.00 6.88 1.63
CA ALA A 74 -4.84 5.53 2.20
C ALA A 74 -4.17 4.56 1.22
N PRO A 75 -4.69 4.35 0.00
CA PRO A 75 -4.02 3.50 -0.97
C PRO A 75 -2.75 4.14 -1.56
N GLN A 76 -2.70 5.47 -1.71
CA GLN A 76 -1.51 6.16 -2.25
C GLN A 76 -0.31 5.98 -1.31
N GLN A 77 -0.51 6.12 0.00
CA GLN A 77 0.57 5.97 0.97
C GLN A 77 1.00 4.51 1.10
N ALA A 78 0.07 3.56 1.05
CA ALA A 78 0.40 2.15 1.03
C ALA A 78 1.35 1.77 -0.12
N LEU A 79 1.13 2.33 -1.32
CA LEU A 79 2.02 2.11 -2.47
C LEU A 79 3.40 2.79 -2.33
N ARG A 80 3.47 3.94 -1.64
CA ARG A 80 4.75 4.58 -1.30
C ARG A 80 5.52 3.77 -0.26
N ASP A 81 4.82 3.21 0.71
CA ASP A 81 5.40 2.34 1.72
C ASP A 81 5.92 1.04 1.08
N LEU A 82 5.20 0.49 0.11
CA LEU A 82 5.67 -0.63 -0.72
C LEU A 82 6.96 -0.27 -1.47
N GLU A 83 7.02 0.90 -2.11
CA GLU A 83 8.25 1.35 -2.78
C GLU A 83 9.42 1.50 -1.81
N ARG A 84 9.19 2.02 -0.60
CA ARG A 84 10.20 2.07 0.45
C ARG A 84 10.63 0.67 0.88
N ALA A 85 9.70 -0.26 1.03
CA ALA A 85 10.00 -1.65 1.37
C ALA A 85 10.92 -2.30 0.32
N PHE A 86 10.63 -2.11 -0.98
CA PHE A 86 11.52 -2.56 -2.05
C PHE A 86 12.90 -1.92 -2.00
N LYS A 87 12.99 -0.59 -1.81
CA LYS A 87 14.28 0.09 -1.67
C LYS A 87 15.11 -0.51 -0.52
N ASN A 88 14.49 -0.66 0.66
CA ASN A 88 15.14 -1.25 1.82
C ASN A 88 15.55 -2.71 1.59
N PHE A 89 14.72 -3.49 0.88
CA PHE A 89 15.01 -4.89 0.59
C PHE A 89 16.20 -5.06 -0.35
N LEU A 90 16.25 -4.24 -1.42
CA LEU A 90 17.28 -4.29 -2.45
C LEU A 90 18.60 -3.64 -2.01
N THR A 91 18.61 -2.83 -0.95
CA THR A 91 19.86 -2.30 -0.37
C THR A 91 20.65 -3.34 0.43
N ILE A 92 20.05 -4.49 0.78
CA ILE A 92 20.74 -5.55 1.52
C ILE A 92 21.59 -6.37 0.53
N PRO A 93 22.93 -6.34 0.61
CA PRO A 93 23.78 -7.17 -0.23
C PRO A 93 23.42 -8.65 0.02
N SER A 94 23.32 -9.47 -1.03
CA SER A 94 22.83 -10.87 -1.06
C SER A 94 21.33 -11.11 -1.29
N ARG A 95 20.46 -10.08 -1.25
CA ARG A 95 19.04 -10.28 -1.56
C ARG A 95 18.72 -9.92 -3.02
N GLY A 96 18.12 -10.87 -3.75
CA GLY A 96 17.55 -10.66 -5.08
C GLY A 96 16.22 -9.90 -5.02
N PHE A 97 15.44 -9.89 -6.10
CA PHE A 97 14.07 -9.36 -6.05
C PHE A 97 13.17 -10.31 -5.22
N PRO A 98 12.23 -9.80 -4.40
CA PRO A 98 11.36 -10.67 -3.62
C PRO A 98 10.41 -11.42 -4.56
N VAL A 99 10.45 -12.75 -4.47
CA VAL A 99 9.55 -13.69 -5.14
C VAL A 99 8.42 -14.11 -4.21
#